data_AF-A0A2V2U5Q2-F1
#
_entry.id   AF-A0A2V2U5Q2-F1
#
_cell.length_a   1.000
_cell.length_b   1.000
_cell.length_c   1.000
_cell.angle_alpha   90.00
_cell.angle_beta   90.00
_cell.angle_gamma   90.00
#
_symmetry.space_group_name_H-M   'P 1'
#
loop_
_entity.id
_entity.type
_entity.pdbx_description
1 polymer ?
#
loop_
_entity_poly.entity_id
_entity_poly.type
_entity_poly.pdbx_seq_one_letter_code
_entity_poly.pdbx_strand_id
1 'polypeptide(L)'
;MLIASAMIVAGLVHSIPLQIVNAQNSTASNASGGTAAKTSITSTGNKTVIVIPAAPAKSSSTAAPSYNRTGFSNLYVLTINGKTFPLKYSITGGKLVGILADKDRSTLVLVLNPSTNGGNITIELPRNVIDSKGASNADTKYLIKIDGKGVDYKEVANNVNSRILSIDFSKDNRFIEIIGTQMTS
;
A
#
# COMPACT_ATOMS: atom_id res chain seq x y z
N MET A 1 7.65 -0.63 -83.93
CA MET A 1 6.76 -0.15 -82.84
C MET A 1 7.56 -0.29 -81.56
N LEU A 2 7.90 0.71 -80.75
CA LEU A 2 7.54 2.11 -80.62
C LEU A 2 8.81 2.88 -80.16
N ILE A 3 8.96 4.12 -80.61
CA ILE A 3 10.01 5.08 -80.23
C ILE A 3 9.53 5.87 -79.00
N ALA A 4 10.42 6.17 -78.05
CA ALA A 4 10.53 7.45 -77.33
C ALA A 4 11.58 7.32 -76.20
N SER A 5 12.76 7.94 -76.30
CA SER A 5 13.07 9.38 -76.13
C SER A 5 13.10 9.86 -74.68
N ALA A 6 14.29 10.23 -74.21
CA ALA A 6 14.67 11.49 -73.55
C ALA A 6 15.96 11.25 -72.73
N MET A 7 17.15 11.59 -73.24
CA MET A 7 17.87 12.86 -73.09
C MET A 7 18.14 13.33 -71.64
N ILE A 8 19.41 13.14 -71.25
CA ILE A 8 20.40 14.12 -70.73
C ILE A 8 19.95 15.10 -69.62
N VAL A 9 20.71 15.15 -68.52
CA VAL A 9 21.51 16.32 -68.07
C VAL A 9 22.25 15.95 -66.78
N ALA A 10 23.56 16.25 -66.78
CA ALA A 10 24.47 16.09 -65.65
C ALA A 10 24.22 17.15 -64.57
N GLY A 11 24.34 16.77 -63.29
CA GLY A 11 24.28 17.68 -62.16
C GLY A 11 25.19 17.21 -61.03
N LEU A 12 26.36 17.84 -60.93
CA LEU A 12 27.28 17.77 -59.80
C LEU A 12 26.54 18.22 -58.53
N VAL A 13 26.36 17.34 -57.54
CA VAL A 13 25.82 17.75 -56.23
C VAL A 13 26.89 17.60 -55.16
N HIS A 14 27.36 18.77 -54.70
CA HIS A 14 28.23 18.94 -53.55
C HIS A 14 27.51 18.49 -52.28
N SER A 15 28.19 17.68 -51.46
CA SER A 15 27.70 17.25 -50.15
C SER A 15 27.71 18.42 -49.17
N ILE A 16 26.54 18.95 -48.85
CA ILE A 16 26.33 19.86 -47.72
C ILE A 16 25.90 18.99 -46.53
N PRO A 17 26.59 18.99 -45.38
CA PRO A 17 26.07 18.28 -44.22
C PRO A 17 24.78 18.97 -43.74
N LEU A 18 23.73 18.17 -43.51
CA LEU A 18 22.51 18.64 -42.84
C LEU A 18 22.87 19.23 -41.47
N GLN A 19 22.71 20.54 -41.31
CA GLN A 19 22.61 21.16 -40.00
C GLN A 19 21.25 20.81 -39.40
N ILE A 20 21.25 20.20 -38.21
CA ILE A 20 20.05 19.97 -37.43
C ILE A 20 19.60 21.33 -36.87
N VAL A 21 18.48 21.84 -37.38
CA VAL A 21 17.78 22.99 -36.79
C VAL A 21 16.89 22.45 -35.68
N ASN A 22 17.26 22.66 -34.43
CA ASN A 22 16.38 22.40 -33.29
C ASN A 22 15.25 23.45 -33.29
N ALA A 23 14.12 23.12 -33.92
CA ALA A 23 12.92 23.93 -33.85
C ALA A 23 12.40 23.99 -32.41
N GLN A 24 12.24 25.22 -31.94
CA GLN A 24 11.83 25.57 -30.59
C GLN A 24 10.38 25.17 -30.29
N ASN A 25 10.21 24.46 -29.18
CA ASN A 25 9.16 24.60 -28.17
C ASN A 25 7.78 25.13 -28.63
N SER A 26 6.93 24.24 -29.11
CA SER A 26 5.47 24.45 -29.10
C SER A 26 4.89 23.89 -27.81
N THR A 27 4.65 24.73 -26.80
CA THR A 27 3.84 24.35 -25.63
C THR A 27 2.37 24.62 -25.93
N ALA A 28 1.60 23.59 -26.27
CA ALA A 28 0.16 23.63 -26.18
C ALA A 28 -0.25 23.21 -24.76
N SER A 29 -0.74 24.15 -23.96
CA SER A 29 -1.39 23.89 -22.68
C SER A 29 -2.91 23.99 -22.87
N ASN A 30 -3.62 22.86 -22.85
CA ASN A 30 -5.05 22.87 -22.56
C ASN A 30 -5.25 22.58 -21.08
N ALA A 31 -5.62 23.63 -20.34
CA ALA A 31 -5.89 23.60 -18.92
C ALA A 31 -7.34 23.15 -18.66
N SER A 32 -7.52 22.28 -17.67
CA SER A 32 -8.76 22.20 -16.89
C SER A 32 -8.41 22.27 -15.42
N GLY A 33 -8.54 23.47 -14.85
CA GLY A 33 -8.81 23.73 -13.43
C GLY A 33 -7.75 23.31 -12.40
N GLY A 34 -6.81 24.21 -12.10
CA GLY A 34 -5.95 24.14 -10.91
C GLY A 34 -4.65 24.92 -11.08
N THR A 35 -4.33 25.80 -10.14
CA THR A 35 -3.17 26.73 -10.14
C THR A 35 -1.89 26.09 -10.67
N ALA A 36 -1.46 26.51 -11.86
CA ALA A 36 -0.37 25.88 -12.60
C ALA A 36 0.99 26.12 -11.92
N ALA A 37 1.55 25.09 -11.29
CA ALA A 37 3.01 24.97 -11.23
C ALA A 37 3.47 24.72 -12.67
N LYS A 38 4.07 25.74 -13.30
CA LYS A 38 4.51 25.67 -14.70
C LYS A 38 5.60 24.61 -14.83
N THR A 39 5.24 23.40 -15.23
CA THR A 39 6.19 22.36 -15.61
C THR A 39 6.87 22.79 -16.91
N SER A 40 8.17 23.08 -16.84
CA SER A 40 8.96 23.33 -18.04
C SER A 40 9.44 21.99 -18.58
N ILE A 41 9.03 21.66 -19.80
CA ILE A 41 9.58 20.53 -20.56
C ILE A 41 10.62 21.12 -21.50
N THR A 42 11.89 20.79 -21.31
CA THR A 42 12.95 21.15 -22.25
C THR A 42 13.42 19.87 -22.94
N SER A 43 13.21 19.78 -24.25
CA SER A 43 13.71 18.67 -25.07
C SER A 43 15.01 19.09 -25.74
N THR A 44 16.12 18.46 -25.34
CA THR A 44 17.41 18.58 -26.02
C THR A 44 17.84 17.20 -26.49
N GLY A 45 17.67 16.92 -27.79
CA GLY A 45 17.92 15.60 -28.38
C GLY A 45 16.93 14.52 -27.92
N ASN A 46 17.31 13.24 -28.03
CA ASN A 46 16.46 12.07 -27.69
C ASN A 46 16.25 11.85 -26.18
N LYS A 47 16.41 12.88 -25.34
CA LYS A 47 16.15 12.81 -23.89
C LYS A 47 15.19 13.90 -23.46
N THR A 48 14.10 13.49 -22.81
CA THR A 48 13.15 14.40 -22.17
C THR A 48 13.52 14.54 -20.70
N VAL A 49 13.71 15.77 -20.21
CA VAL A 49 13.91 16.07 -18.80
C VAL A 49 12.73 16.90 -18.31
N ILE A 50 12.05 16.41 -17.27
CA ILE A 50 10.93 17.10 -16.61
C ILE A 50 11.47 17.73 -15.33
N VAL A 51 11.51 19.06 -15.27
CA VAL A 51 11.90 19.78 -14.06
C VAL A 51 10.66 20.41 -13.44
N ILE A 52 10.36 20.01 -12.19
CA ILE A 52 9.31 20.59 -11.37
C ILE A 52 10.00 21.40 -10.27
N PRO A 53 9.88 22.73 -10.22
CA PRO A 53 10.39 23.49 -9.08
C PRO A 53 9.62 23.10 -7.82
N ALA A 54 10.35 22.78 -6.75
CA ALA A 54 9.77 22.37 -5.48
C ALA A 54 9.04 23.56 -4.82
N ALA A 55 7.71 23.51 -4.81
CA ALA A 55 6.90 24.35 -3.93
C ALA A 55 6.84 23.71 -2.52
N PRO A 56 6.90 24.50 -1.43
CA PRO A 56 6.70 23.96 -0.09
C PRO A 56 5.21 23.68 0.13
N ALA A 57 4.76 22.47 -0.17
CA ALA A 57 3.38 22.06 0.08
C ALA A 57 3.27 21.38 1.46
N LYS A 58 2.66 22.10 2.40
CA LYS A 58 2.07 21.53 3.62
C LYS A 58 0.92 20.59 3.20
N SER A 59 1.27 19.34 2.92
CA SER A 59 0.34 18.33 2.42
C SER A 59 -0.49 17.77 3.58
N SER A 60 -1.70 18.30 3.74
CA SER A 60 -2.78 17.59 4.43
C SER A 60 -3.43 16.66 3.41
N SER A 61 -2.78 15.54 3.12
CA SER A 61 -3.40 14.50 2.30
C SER A 61 -4.28 13.62 3.20
N THR A 62 -5.59 13.76 3.07
CA THR A 62 -6.53 12.70 3.44
C THR A 62 -6.51 11.63 2.33
N ALA A 63 -5.33 11.04 2.10
CA ALA A 63 -5.22 9.84 1.28
C ALA A 63 -5.75 8.68 2.12
N ALA A 64 -6.81 8.01 1.65
CA ALA A 64 -7.21 6.73 2.23
C ALA A 64 -5.96 5.82 2.25
N PRO A 65 -5.63 5.17 3.38
CA PRO A 65 -4.39 4.40 3.47
C PRO A 65 -4.40 3.27 2.44
N SER A 66 -3.47 3.31 1.48
CA SER A 66 -3.25 2.22 0.54
C SER A 66 -2.66 1.00 1.26
N TYR A 67 -3.51 0.05 1.67
CA TYR A 67 -3.13 -1.18 2.39
C TYR A 67 -2.08 -2.01 1.63
N ASN A 68 -2.14 -1.98 0.29
CA ASN A 68 -1.21 -2.63 -0.64
C ASN A 68 0.28 -2.31 -0.32
N ARG A 69 0.62 -1.06 0.03
CA ARG A 69 2.02 -0.66 0.25
C ARG A 69 2.63 -1.29 1.52
N THR A 70 1.78 -1.77 2.43
CA THR A 70 2.18 -2.43 3.68
C THR A 70 2.18 -3.96 3.58
N GLY A 71 1.84 -4.54 2.41
CA GLY A 71 1.70 -5.99 2.25
C GLY A 71 0.40 -6.57 2.82
N PHE A 72 -0.45 -5.73 3.43
CA PHE A 72 -1.78 -6.13 3.88
C PHE A 72 -2.80 -6.03 2.74
N SER A 73 -3.64 -7.06 2.61
CA SER A 73 -4.64 -7.14 1.52
C SER A 73 -6.03 -6.71 1.95
N ASN A 74 -6.32 -6.65 3.25
CA ASN A 74 -7.66 -6.38 3.78
C ASN A 74 -7.63 -5.40 4.96
N LEU A 75 -8.80 -4.84 5.27
CA LEU A 75 -9.06 -3.99 6.41
C LEU A 75 -10.36 -4.41 7.10
N TYR A 76 -10.34 -4.52 8.42
CA TYR A 76 -11.52 -4.66 9.26
C TYR A 76 -11.71 -3.39 10.09
N VAL A 77 -12.91 -2.79 10.09
CA VAL A 77 -13.22 -1.62 10.91
C VAL A 77 -13.87 -2.08 12.21
N LEU A 78 -13.05 -2.20 13.27
CA LEU A 78 -13.52 -2.58 14.59
C LEU A 78 -14.21 -1.39 15.28
N THR A 79 -15.36 -1.61 15.89
CA THR A 79 -16.05 -0.56 16.68
C THR A 79 -15.99 -0.91 18.16
N ILE A 80 -15.48 0.01 18.98
CA ILE A 80 -15.43 -0.10 20.45
C ILE A 80 -16.02 1.20 21.00
N ASN A 81 -17.11 1.10 21.76
CA ASN A 81 -17.79 2.25 22.38
C ASN A 81 -18.09 3.40 21.40
N GLY A 82 -18.55 3.06 20.19
CA GLY A 82 -18.87 4.02 19.13
C GLY A 82 -17.68 4.64 18.40
N LYS A 83 -16.43 4.32 18.80
CA LYS A 83 -15.22 4.70 18.08
C LYS A 83 -14.79 3.58 17.13
N THR A 84 -14.34 3.96 15.95
CA THR A 84 -13.89 3.02 14.92
C THR A 84 -12.37 2.93 14.86
N PHE A 85 -11.86 1.71 14.79
CA PHE A 85 -10.44 1.39 14.72
C PHE A 85 -10.15 0.49 13.51
N PRO A 86 -9.45 0.99 12.49
CA PRO A 86 -9.09 0.19 11.33
C PRO A 86 -7.97 -0.81 11.69
N LEU A 87 -8.24 -2.10 11.52
CA LEU A 87 -7.28 -3.20 11.68
C LEU A 87 -6.92 -3.76 10.31
N LYS A 88 -5.65 -3.66 9.92
CA LYS A 88 -5.16 -4.24 8.66
C LYS A 88 -4.86 -5.71 8.86
N TYR A 89 -5.22 -6.53 7.88
CA TYR A 89 -4.91 -7.96 7.92
C TYR A 89 -4.75 -8.56 6.52
N SER A 90 -4.09 -9.71 6.48
CA SER A 90 -4.01 -10.62 5.35
C SER A 90 -4.36 -12.01 5.85
N ILE A 91 -5.16 -12.74 5.08
CA ILE A 91 -5.52 -14.12 5.42
C ILE A 91 -5.33 -15.01 4.19
N THR A 92 -4.72 -16.17 4.41
CA THR A 92 -4.66 -17.27 3.44
C THR A 92 -5.42 -18.47 4.01
N GLY A 93 -5.97 -19.32 3.15
CA GLY A 93 -6.58 -20.57 3.60
C GLY A 93 -7.87 -20.42 4.43
N GLY A 94 -8.60 -19.31 4.26
CA GLY A 94 -9.86 -19.06 4.94
C GLY A 94 -10.39 -17.64 4.72
N LYS A 95 -11.43 -17.27 5.48
CA LYS A 95 -11.97 -15.91 5.55
C LYS A 95 -12.10 -15.47 7.01
N LEU A 96 -11.80 -14.20 7.27
CA LEU A 96 -12.18 -13.54 8.51
C LEU A 96 -13.65 -13.13 8.39
N VAL A 97 -14.49 -13.62 9.30
CA VAL A 97 -15.94 -13.32 9.35
C VAL A 97 -16.18 -12.07 10.17
N GLY A 98 -15.47 -11.90 11.28
CA GLY A 98 -15.62 -10.75 12.16
C GLY A 98 -14.56 -10.67 13.25
N ILE A 99 -14.49 -9.52 13.92
CA ILE A 99 -13.67 -9.30 15.11
C ILE A 99 -14.57 -8.71 16.18
N LEU A 100 -14.58 -9.33 17.35
CA LEU A 100 -15.28 -8.85 18.54
C LEU A 100 -14.24 -8.38 19.57
N ALA A 101 -14.48 -7.22 20.18
CA ALA A 101 -13.67 -6.74 21.29
C ALA A 101 -14.35 -7.08 22.60
N ASP A 102 -13.63 -7.78 23.48
CA ASP A 102 -13.99 -7.97 24.87
C ASP A 102 -13.07 -7.11 25.73
N LYS A 103 -13.60 -5.95 26.14
CA LYS A 103 -12.84 -4.94 26.86
C LYS A 103 -12.45 -5.41 28.26
N ASP A 104 -13.36 -6.08 28.96
CA ASP A 104 -13.16 -6.52 30.33
C ASP A 104 -12.04 -7.55 30.43
N ARG A 105 -11.86 -8.35 29.36
CA ARG A 105 -10.77 -9.33 29.24
C ARG A 105 -9.58 -8.85 28.42
N SER A 106 -9.57 -7.60 27.95
CA SER A 106 -8.55 -7.08 27.00
C SER A 106 -8.28 -8.06 25.84
N THR A 107 -9.35 -8.60 25.24
CA THR A 107 -9.28 -9.68 24.26
C THR A 107 -9.94 -9.30 22.95
N LEU A 108 -9.27 -9.53 21.82
CA LEU A 108 -9.90 -9.55 20.50
C LEU A 108 -10.23 -10.99 20.10
N VAL A 109 -11.49 -11.26 19.78
CA VAL A 109 -11.95 -12.55 19.29
C VAL A 109 -12.19 -12.45 17.79
N LEU A 110 -11.32 -13.10 17.02
CA LEU A 110 -11.43 -13.22 15.57
C LEU A 110 -12.26 -14.46 15.26
N VAL A 111 -13.34 -14.28 14.48
CA VAL A 111 -14.21 -15.36 14.00
C VAL A 111 -13.80 -15.71 12.58
N LEU A 112 -13.46 -16.96 12.33
CA LEU A 112 -12.94 -17.43 11.05
C LEU A 112 -13.89 -18.43 10.36
N ASN A 113 -13.85 -18.44 9.04
CA ASN A 113 -14.31 -19.54 8.20
C ASN A 113 -13.12 -20.12 7.38
N PRO A 114 -12.35 -21.06 7.96
CA PRO A 114 -11.26 -21.74 7.29
C PRO A 114 -11.64 -22.57 6.08
N SER A 115 -10.67 -22.70 5.19
CA SER A 115 -10.66 -23.66 4.09
C SER A 115 -10.36 -25.08 4.59
N THR A 116 -10.46 -26.05 3.68
CA THR A 116 -10.19 -27.47 3.95
C THR A 116 -8.76 -27.76 4.43
N ASN A 117 -7.82 -26.85 4.19
CA ASN A 117 -6.40 -27.05 4.53
C ASN A 117 -5.94 -26.18 5.72
N GLY A 118 -6.86 -25.44 6.35
CA GLY A 118 -6.46 -24.37 7.28
C GLY A 118 -5.74 -23.24 6.55
N GLY A 119 -4.99 -22.43 7.28
CA GLY A 119 -4.31 -21.27 6.73
C GLY A 119 -3.56 -20.44 7.77
N ASN A 120 -3.27 -19.20 7.39
CA ASN A 120 -2.58 -18.23 8.24
C ASN A 120 -3.32 -16.89 8.19
N ILE A 121 -3.41 -16.22 9.34
CA ILE A 121 -3.81 -14.82 9.41
C ILE A 121 -2.64 -13.99 9.94
N THR A 122 -2.33 -12.91 9.22
CA THR A 122 -1.41 -11.88 9.66
C THR A 122 -2.19 -10.59 9.90
N ILE A 123 -2.09 -10.03 11.09
CA ILE A 123 -2.89 -8.87 11.53
C ILE A 123 -2.00 -7.82 12.19
N GLU A 124 -2.20 -6.55 11.81
CA GLU A 124 -1.61 -5.40 12.50
C GLU A 124 -2.52 -4.99 13.66
N LEU A 125 -1.98 -5.02 14.86
CA LEU A 125 -2.62 -4.59 16.10
C LEU A 125 -2.09 -3.20 16.48
N PRO A 126 -2.91 -2.14 16.33
CA PRO A 126 -2.55 -0.82 16.84
C PRO A 126 -2.49 -0.85 18.37
N ARG A 127 -1.41 -0.32 18.95
CA ARG A 127 -1.21 -0.29 20.41
C ARG A 127 -2.22 0.58 21.15
N ASN A 128 -2.83 1.53 20.45
CA ASN A 128 -3.94 2.33 20.98
C ASN A 128 -5.30 1.62 20.95
N VAL A 129 -5.36 0.38 20.43
CA VAL A 129 -6.54 -0.50 20.45
C VAL A 129 -6.35 -1.60 21.47
N ILE A 130 -5.26 -2.37 21.35
CA ILE A 130 -4.89 -3.46 22.25
C ILE A 130 -3.37 -3.47 22.39
N ASP A 131 -2.87 -3.67 23.60
CA ASP A 131 -1.44 -3.84 23.87
C ASP A 131 -1.20 -4.91 24.94
N SER A 132 0.01 -5.47 24.95
CA SER A 132 0.50 -6.36 25.99
C SER A 132 1.78 -5.77 26.58
N LYS A 133 1.63 -5.26 27.80
CA LYS A 133 2.67 -4.60 28.61
C LYS A 133 2.76 -5.23 30.01
N GLY A 134 3.99 -5.37 30.51
CA GLY A 134 4.27 -5.76 31.88
C GLY A 134 4.36 -4.57 32.85
N ALA A 135 4.71 -4.84 34.11
CA ALA A 135 4.75 -3.85 35.20
C ALA A 135 5.62 -2.60 34.92
N SER A 136 6.68 -2.74 34.12
CA SER A 136 7.58 -1.63 33.76
C SER A 136 7.21 -0.93 32.44
N ASN A 137 5.99 -1.10 31.93
CA ASN A 137 5.57 -0.69 30.58
C ASN A 137 6.42 -1.30 29.43
N ALA A 138 7.23 -2.30 29.74
CA ALA A 138 7.97 -3.09 28.76
C ALA A 138 7.00 -4.01 28.00
N ASP A 139 7.27 -4.22 26.71
CA ASP A 139 6.49 -5.14 25.89
C ASP A 139 6.52 -6.56 26.46
N THR A 140 5.36 -7.18 26.57
CA THR A 140 5.20 -8.59 26.89
C THR A 140 4.51 -9.30 25.73
N LYS A 141 4.61 -10.63 25.69
CA LYS A 141 3.91 -11.42 24.67
C LYS A 141 2.40 -11.26 24.82
N TYR A 142 1.68 -11.30 23.70
CA TYR A 142 0.25 -11.57 23.74
C TYR A 142 0.04 -13.04 24.10
N LEU A 143 -1.08 -13.37 24.73
CA LEU A 143 -1.53 -14.75 24.83
C LEU A 143 -2.49 -15.02 23.67
N ILE A 144 -2.16 -16.01 22.85
CA ILE A 144 -3.01 -16.42 21.71
C ILE A 144 -3.68 -17.74 22.07
N LYS A 145 -5.00 -17.81 21.87
CA LYS A 145 -5.74 -19.07 21.94
C LYS A 145 -6.47 -19.33 20.65
N ILE A 146 -6.59 -20.61 20.30
CA ILE A 146 -7.45 -21.08 19.21
C ILE A 146 -8.44 -22.08 19.80
N ASP A 147 -9.73 -21.77 19.66
CA ASP A 147 -10.84 -22.51 20.27
C ASP A 147 -10.58 -22.81 21.77
N GLY A 148 -10.10 -21.80 22.51
CA GLY A 148 -9.80 -21.87 23.94
C GLY A 148 -8.46 -22.49 24.32
N LYS A 149 -7.70 -23.05 23.38
CA LYS A 149 -6.38 -23.67 23.63
C LYS A 149 -5.24 -22.71 23.30
N GLY A 150 -4.28 -22.57 24.22
CA GLY A 150 -3.10 -21.73 23.98
C GLY A 150 -2.25 -22.24 22.83
N VAL A 151 -1.77 -21.33 21.98
CA VAL A 151 -0.89 -21.63 20.84
C VAL A 151 0.25 -20.63 20.74
N ASP A 152 1.32 -21.02 20.07
CA ASP A 152 2.38 -20.11 19.67
C ASP A 152 1.97 -19.27 18.45
N TYR A 153 2.65 -18.14 18.29
CA TYR A 153 2.48 -17.23 17.15
C TYR A 153 3.82 -16.59 16.79
N LYS A 154 3.89 -15.98 15.61
CA LYS A 154 5.05 -15.19 15.19
C LYS A 154 4.73 -13.71 15.31
N GLU A 155 5.59 -12.96 16.00
CA GLU A 155 5.61 -11.51 15.94
C GLU A 155 6.49 -11.07 14.76
N VAL A 156 5.87 -10.59 13.70
CA VAL A 156 6.53 -10.24 12.44
C VAL A 156 7.20 -8.88 12.53
N ALA A 157 6.57 -7.93 13.22
CA ALA A 157 7.11 -6.60 13.44
C ALA A 157 6.57 -6.00 14.72
N ASN A 158 7.37 -5.12 15.31
CA ASN A 158 7.03 -4.39 16.51
C ASN A 158 7.60 -2.97 16.43
N ASN A 159 6.75 -1.96 16.58
CA ASN A 159 7.15 -0.57 16.67
C ASN A 159 6.30 0.17 17.72
N VAL A 160 6.53 1.47 17.87
CA VAL A 160 5.85 2.32 18.86
C VAL A 160 4.34 2.49 18.65
N ASN A 161 3.84 2.24 17.44
CA ASN A 161 2.44 2.44 17.07
C ASN A 161 1.65 1.12 16.98
N SER A 162 2.29 0.04 16.53
CA SER A 162 1.63 -1.23 16.25
C SER A 162 2.54 -2.44 16.42
N ARG A 163 1.91 -3.61 16.57
CA ARG A 163 2.55 -4.93 16.53
C ARG A 163 1.87 -5.78 15.46
N ILE A 164 2.65 -6.52 14.68
CA ILE A 164 2.13 -7.39 13.61
C ILE A 164 2.30 -8.83 14.04
N LEU A 165 1.19 -9.56 14.16
CA LEU A 165 1.16 -10.97 14.53
C LEU A 165 0.80 -11.83 13.32
N SER A 166 1.42 -12.99 13.21
CA SER A 166 1.08 -14.04 12.26
C SER A 166 0.74 -15.32 13.03
N ILE A 167 -0.46 -15.85 12.76
CA ILE A 167 -1.08 -16.94 13.52
C ILE A 167 -1.59 -17.98 12.53
N ASP A 168 -1.09 -19.20 12.66
CA ASP A 168 -1.53 -20.36 11.87
C ASP A 168 -2.80 -20.97 12.48
N PHE A 169 -3.71 -21.44 11.63
CA PHE A 169 -4.94 -22.11 12.04
C PHE A 169 -5.23 -23.32 11.15
N SER A 170 -5.89 -24.33 11.71
CA SER A 170 -6.31 -25.53 10.99
C SER A 170 -7.70 -25.39 10.38
N LYS A 171 -8.08 -26.37 9.56
CA LYS A 171 -9.40 -26.46 8.92
C LYS A 171 -10.58 -26.56 9.89
N ASP A 172 -10.33 -26.85 11.16
CA ASP A 172 -11.37 -27.01 12.19
C ASP A 172 -11.49 -25.78 13.11
N ASN A 173 -10.55 -24.84 13.03
CA ASN A 173 -10.50 -23.73 13.99
C ASN A 173 -11.45 -22.60 13.68
N ARG A 174 -12.31 -22.19 14.61
CA ARG A 174 -13.34 -21.15 14.35
C ARG A 174 -13.04 -19.84 15.06
N PHE A 175 -12.34 -19.89 16.19
CA PHE A 175 -12.08 -18.73 17.02
C PHE A 175 -10.59 -18.58 17.30
N ILE A 176 -10.07 -17.37 17.09
CA ILE A 176 -8.75 -16.97 17.58
C ILE A 176 -8.95 -15.85 18.60
N GLU A 177 -8.43 -16.04 19.82
CA GLU A 177 -8.45 -15.04 20.87
C GLU A 177 -7.04 -14.44 20.99
N ILE A 178 -6.93 -13.13 20.79
CA ILE A 178 -5.71 -12.35 21.01
C ILE A 178 -5.88 -11.59 22.32
N ILE A 179 -5.14 -12.00 23.34
CA ILE A 179 -5.31 -11.49 24.71
C ILE A 179 -4.10 -10.61 25.06
N GLY A 180 -4.38 -9.34 25.34
CA GLY A 180 -3.41 -8.35 25.81
C GLY A 180 -3.52 -8.10 27.32
N THR A 181 -2.85 -7.04 27.78
CA THR A 181 -2.99 -6.53 29.16
C THR A 181 -3.75 -5.21 29.21
N GLN A 182 -3.93 -4.55 28.06
CA GLN A 182 -4.62 -3.27 27.94
C GLN A 182 -5.47 -3.24 26.66
N MET A 183 -6.65 -2.63 26.75
CA MET A 183 -7.54 -2.36 25.62
C MET A 183 -8.14 -0.96 25.72
N THR A 184 -8.34 -0.34 24.57
CA THR A 184 -8.92 1.00 24.44
C THR A 184 -10.31 1.13 25.05
N SER A 185 -10.72 2.36 25.35
CA SER A 185 -11.98 2.70 26.03
C SER A 185 -12.86 3.60 25.19
#